data_AF-A0A0N0TAR2-F1
#
_entry.id   AF-A0A0N0TAR2-F1
#
_cell.length_a   1.000
_cell.length_b   1.000
_cell.length_c   1.000
_cell.angle_alpha   90.00
_cell.angle_beta   90.00
_cell.angle_gamma   90.00
#
_symmetry.space_group_name_H-M   'P 1'
#
loop_
_entity.id
_entity.type
_entity.pdbx_description
1 polymer ?
#
loop_
_entity_poly.entity_id
_entity_poly.type
_entity_poly.pdbx_seq_one_letter_code
_entity_poly.pdbx_strand_id
1 'polypeptide(L)'
;MTYTLEVWYYDGDRPKAEPVRTEPDLEAFLAYLLSHEQPHPAQIAGQGLPTVGRRNRPDRLFKLDVSPRGQVGALLYTGPIPAAVVDADSSQADAGPERQSDIAKRGAWVTRTAEPIEDAPTLYIDKATQTAFPQDAALPIALVRQALLEFQETGQRPTCVDWQQTHVV
;
A
#
# COMPACT_ATOMS: atom_id res chain seq x y z
N MET A 1 -4.71 -17.63 9.77
CA MET A 1 -6.06 -17.17 9.39
C MET A 1 -5.83 -16.19 8.25
N THR A 2 -6.39 -16.44 7.07
CA THR A 2 -6.11 -15.64 5.87
C THR A 2 -7.23 -14.62 5.68
N TYR A 3 -6.87 -13.36 5.50
CA TYR A 3 -7.81 -12.27 5.24
C TYR A 3 -8.32 -12.34 3.79
N THR A 4 -9.57 -11.94 3.57
CA THR A 4 -10.00 -11.57 2.21
C THR A 4 -9.52 -10.16 1.95
N LEU A 5 -8.85 -9.91 0.82
CA LEU A 5 -8.50 -8.55 0.42
C LEU A 5 -9.69 -7.95 -0.32
N GLU A 6 -10.08 -6.74 0.03
CA GLU A 6 -10.96 -5.91 -0.79
C GLU A 6 -10.08 -5.05 -1.68
N VAL A 7 -10.22 -5.21 -3.00
CA VAL A 7 -9.47 -4.45 -4.00
C VAL A 7 -10.39 -3.48 -4.70
N TRP A 8 -9.98 -2.23 -4.81
CA TRP A 8 -10.66 -1.18 -5.57
C TRP A 8 -9.79 -0.75 -6.74
N TYR A 9 -10.33 -0.83 -7.95
CA TYR A 9 -9.64 -0.51 -9.20
C TYR A 9 -10.66 -0.02 -10.24
N TYR A 10 -10.23 0.18 -11.48
CA TYR A 10 -11.09 0.64 -12.56
C TYR A 10 -11.17 -0.39 -13.68
N ASP A 11 -12.41 -0.64 -14.13
CA ASP A 11 -12.72 -1.36 -15.36
C ASP A 11 -13.11 -0.36 -16.45
N GLY A 12 -12.13 -0.02 -17.30
CA GLY A 12 -12.18 1.19 -18.12
C GLY A 12 -12.28 2.43 -17.22
N ASP A 13 -13.34 3.22 -17.37
CA ASP A 13 -13.60 4.40 -16.54
C ASP A 13 -14.49 4.11 -15.32
N ARG A 14 -14.90 2.86 -15.12
CA ARG A 14 -15.86 2.51 -14.05
C ARG A 14 -15.13 2.02 -12.81
N PRO A 15 -15.34 2.64 -11.63
CA PRO A 15 -14.78 2.11 -10.41
C PRO A 15 -15.40 0.74 -10.10
N LYS A 16 -14.55 -0.19 -9.69
CA LYS A 16 -14.88 -1.59 -9.40
C LYS A 16 -14.26 -1.98 -8.06
N ALA A 17 -15.00 -2.79 -7.30
CA ALA A 17 -14.56 -3.32 -6.03
C ALA A 17 -14.78 -4.84 -6.03
N GLU A 18 -13.75 -5.61 -5.73
CA GLU A 18 -13.84 -7.08 -5.71
C GLU A 18 -13.09 -7.69 -4.53
N PRO A 19 -13.57 -8.82 -4.00
CA PRO A 19 -12.86 -9.61 -3.02
C PRO A 19 -11.84 -10.54 -3.67
N VAL A 20 -10.59 -10.47 -3.22
CA VAL A 20 -9.52 -11.42 -3.51
C VAL A 20 -9.38 -12.37 -2.31
N ARG A 21 -9.70 -13.65 -2.51
CA ARG A 21 -9.74 -14.66 -1.43
C ARG A 21 -8.61 -15.67 -1.53
N THR A 22 -8.12 -15.89 -2.73
CA THR A 22 -7.14 -16.91 -3.05
C THR A 22 -5.98 -16.34 -3.85
N GLU A 23 -4.88 -17.08 -3.90
CA GLU A 23 -3.73 -16.72 -4.72
C GLU A 23 -4.07 -16.60 -6.22
N PRO A 24 -4.87 -17.51 -6.85
CA PRO A 24 -5.36 -17.29 -8.21
C PRO A 24 -6.21 -16.02 -8.41
N ASP A 25 -7.02 -15.61 -7.42
CA ASP A 25 -7.77 -14.35 -7.51
C ASP A 25 -6.80 -13.15 -7.58
N LEU A 26 -5.74 -13.18 -6.76
CA LEU A 26 -4.72 -12.14 -6.75
C LEU A 26 -3.95 -12.09 -8.07
N GLU A 27 -3.59 -13.25 -8.63
CA GLU A 27 -2.95 -13.32 -9.95
C GLU A 27 -3.82 -12.74 -11.05
N ALA A 28 -5.11 -13.09 -11.07
CA ALA A 28 -6.07 -12.56 -12.03
C ALA A 28 -6.20 -11.03 -11.91
N PHE A 29 -6.26 -10.52 -10.68
CA PHE A 29 -6.27 -9.09 -10.40
C PHE A 29 -5.01 -8.37 -10.91
N LEU A 30 -3.81 -8.86 -10.57
CA LEU A 30 -2.56 -8.24 -11.02
C LEU A 30 -2.39 -8.32 -12.55
N ALA A 31 -2.75 -9.45 -13.15
CA ALA A 31 -2.74 -9.61 -14.61
C ALA A 31 -3.71 -8.64 -15.29
N TYR A 32 -4.88 -8.40 -14.68
CA TYR A 32 -5.83 -7.41 -15.15
C TYR A 32 -5.22 -6.01 -15.12
N LEU A 33 -4.63 -5.59 -14.00
CA LEU A 33 -4.00 -4.27 -13.88
C LEU A 33 -2.85 -4.06 -14.87
N LEU A 34 -2.05 -5.10 -15.13
CA LEU A 34 -0.98 -5.03 -16.14
C LEU A 34 -1.53 -4.89 -17.56
N SER A 35 -2.72 -5.40 -17.83
CA SER A 35 -3.34 -5.37 -19.16
C SER A 35 -4.22 -4.14 -19.39
N HIS A 36 -4.60 -3.43 -18.32
CA HIS A 36 -5.53 -2.30 -18.36
C HIS A 36 -4.99 -1.13 -17.56
N GLU A 37 -4.60 -0.07 -18.26
CA GLU A 37 -4.11 1.15 -17.62
C GLU A 37 -5.18 1.69 -16.66
N GLN A 38 -4.75 2.00 -15.44
CA GLN A 38 -5.63 2.52 -14.41
C GLN A 38 -5.58 4.06 -14.40
N PRO A 39 -6.72 4.77 -14.42
CA PRO A 39 -6.74 6.23 -14.31
C PRO A 39 -6.26 6.70 -12.93
N HIS A 40 -6.41 5.86 -11.90
CA HIS A 40 -5.89 6.07 -10.56
C HIS A 40 -5.32 4.76 -10.00
N PRO A 41 -4.30 4.80 -9.12
CA PRO A 41 -3.74 3.62 -8.49
C PRO A 41 -4.81 2.78 -7.79
N ALA A 42 -4.71 1.46 -7.91
CA ALA A 42 -5.61 0.54 -7.24
C ALA A 42 -5.41 0.64 -5.72
N GLN A 43 -6.46 0.42 -4.95
CA GLN A 43 -6.42 0.39 -3.49
C GLN A 43 -6.73 -1.00 -2.97
N ILE A 44 -6.07 -1.39 -1.87
CA ILE A 44 -6.20 -2.75 -1.32
C ILE A 44 -6.25 -2.67 0.20
N ALA A 45 -7.23 -3.33 0.82
CA ALA A 45 -7.34 -3.45 2.27
C ALA A 45 -7.74 -4.87 2.69
N GLY A 46 -7.40 -5.29 3.90
CA GLY A 46 -7.87 -6.56 4.45
C GLY A 46 -9.25 -6.42 5.06
N GLN A 47 -10.20 -7.26 4.65
CA GLN A 47 -11.52 -7.32 5.25
C GLN A 47 -11.45 -7.82 6.69
N GLY A 48 -12.20 -7.18 7.59
CA GLY A 48 -12.20 -7.51 9.01
C GLY A 48 -11.02 -6.93 9.80
N LEU A 49 -10.07 -6.25 9.15
CA LEU A 49 -9.07 -5.45 9.85
C LEU A 49 -9.71 -4.22 10.50
N PRO A 50 -9.07 -3.65 11.55
CA PRO A 50 -9.62 -2.49 12.23
C PRO A 50 -9.84 -1.30 11.30
N THR A 51 -10.79 -0.44 11.68
CA THR A 51 -11.08 0.79 10.97
C THR A 51 -10.88 2.01 11.87
N VAL A 52 -10.53 3.15 11.27
CA VAL A 52 -10.28 4.41 11.98
C VAL A 52 -11.22 5.53 11.55
N GLY A 53 -11.53 6.39 12.52
CA GLY A 53 -12.32 7.61 12.32
C GLY A 53 -13.80 7.35 12.05
N ARG A 54 -14.58 8.43 12.00
CA ARG A 54 -16.05 8.37 11.88
C ARG A 54 -16.56 7.79 10.55
N ARG A 55 -15.68 7.66 9.55
CA ARG A 55 -16.02 7.11 8.23
C ARG A 55 -15.65 5.62 8.08
N ASN A 56 -15.27 4.94 9.17
CA ASN A 56 -14.86 3.53 9.17
C ASN A 56 -13.85 3.21 8.06
N ARG A 57 -12.84 4.08 7.89
CA ARG A 57 -11.80 3.86 6.88
C ARG A 57 -10.88 2.72 7.33
N PRO A 58 -10.37 1.88 6.43
CA PRO A 58 -9.35 0.91 6.78
C PRO A 58 -8.19 1.56 7.53
N ASP A 59 -7.79 0.98 8.65
CA ASP A 59 -6.63 1.45 9.41
C ASP A 59 -5.32 1.17 8.67
N ARG A 60 -5.34 0.15 7.80
CA ARG A 60 -4.27 -0.24 6.88
C ARG A 60 -4.78 -0.27 5.44
N LEU A 61 -4.03 0.32 4.53
CA LEU A 61 -4.40 0.45 3.12
C LEU A 61 -3.14 0.42 2.25
N PHE A 62 -3.22 -0.26 1.11
CA PHE A 62 -2.27 -0.07 0.03
C PHE A 62 -2.82 0.83 -1.07
N LYS A 63 -1.95 1.63 -1.68
CA LYS A 63 -2.09 2.04 -3.08
C LYS A 63 -1.09 1.25 -3.92
N LEU A 64 -1.51 0.79 -5.09
CA LEU A 64 -0.72 0.02 -6.04
C LEU A 64 -0.81 0.68 -7.42
N ASP A 65 0.33 1.01 -8.00
CA ASP A 65 0.44 1.29 -9.43
C ASP A 65 1.37 0.27 -10.09
N VAL A 66 1.06 -0.10 -11.33
CA VAL A 66 1.78 -1.11 -12.09
C VAL A 66 2.06 -0.62 -13.50
N SER A 67 3.10 -1.17 -14.13
CA SER A 67 3.36 -0.95 -15.54
C SER A 67 3.56 -2.27 -16.28
N PRO A 68 2.88 -2.48 -17.43
CA PRO A 68 3.19 -3.61 -18.31
C PRO A 68 4.61 -3.55 -18.84
N ARG A 69 5.16 -2.33 -19.02
CA ARG A 69 6.54 -2.13 -19.44
C ARG A 69 7.47 -2.52 -18.28
N GLY A 70 8.21 -3.60 -18.47
CA GLY A 70 9.08 -4.17 -17.44
C GLY A 70 8.36 -5.04 -16.40
N GLN A 71 7.02 -5.17 -16.47
CA GLN A 71 6.21 -5.93 -15.52
C GLN A 71 6.56 -5.60 -14.06
N VAL A 72 6.50 -4.31 -13.74
CA VAL A 72 6.85 -3.76 -12.42
C VAL A 72 5.64 -3.17 -11.72
N GLY A 73 5.73 -3.04 -10.40
CA GLY A 73 4.78 -2.29 -9.59
C GLY A 73 5.41 -1.70 -8.34
N ALA A 74 4.71 -0.78 -7.70
CA ALA A 74 5.13 -0.16 -6.45
C ALA A 74 3.95 -0.06 -5.49
N LEU A 75 4.21 -0.27 -4.20
CA LEU A 75 3.20 -0.22 -3.15
C LEU A 75 3.46 0.98 -2.24
N LEU A 76 2.42 1.75 -1.95
CA LEU A 76 2.34 2.63 -0.78
C LEU A 76 1.51 1.92 0.27
N TYR A 77 2.05 1.67 1.45
CA TYR A 77 1.33 1.21 2.62
C TYR A 77 1.08 2.37 3.59
N THR A 78 -0.18 2.57 3.98
CA THR A 78 -0.53 3.40 5.14
C THR A 78 -0.99 2.49 6.27
N GLY A 79 -0.52 2.70 7.49
CA GLY A 79 -0.87 1.86 8.64
C GLY A 79 -0.45 2.43 9.98
N PRO A 80 -0.70 1.73 11.10
CA PRO A 80 -0.22 2.16 12.40
C PRO A 80 1.31 2.09 12.47
N ILE A 81 1.93 3.07 13.12
CA ILE A 81 3.35 3.02 13.49
C ILE A 81 3.49 2.03 14.66
N PRO A 82 4.40 1.04 14.58
CA PRO A 82 4.64 0.13 15.69
C PRO A 82 5.03 0.91 16.95
N ALA A 83 4.49 0.51 18.10
CA ALA A 83 4.75 1.19 19.37
C ALA A 83 6.25 1.28 19.70
N ALA A 84 7.06 0.29 19.31
CA ALA A 84 8.50 0.31 19.52
C ALA A 84 9.24 1.48 18.84
N VAL A 85 8.64 2.13 17.83
CA VAL A 85 9.24 3.28 17.14
C VAL A 85 8.84 4.61 17.79
N VAL A 86 7.71 4.65 18.54
CA VAL A 86 7.24 5.90 19.16
C VAL A 86 8.11 6.36 20.34
N ASP A 87 8.86 5.43 20.94
CA ASP A 87 9.74 5.72 22.08
C ASP A 87 11.09 6.33 21.67
N ALA A 88 11.52 6.15 20.40
CA ALA A 88 12.83 6.60 19.92
C ALA A 88 12.87 8.07 19.44
N ASP A 89 11.71 8.66 19.13
CA ASP A 89 11.58 10.04 18.61
C ASP A 89 10.93 10.99 19.65
N SER A 90 10.88 10.57 20.92
CA SER A 90 10.28 11.33 22.02
C SER A 90 11.24 12.38 22.60
N SER A 91 11.81 13.23 21.76
CA SER A 91 12.55 14.42 22.20
C SER A 91 12.06 15.69 21.49
N GLN A 92 10.75 15.91 21.43
CA GLN A 92 10.15 17.25 21.45
C GLN A 92 8.62 17.18 21.60
N ALA A 93 8.11 17.65 22.76
CA ALA A 93 7.19 18.78 22.86
C ALA A 93 6.36 18.69 24.16
N ASP A 94 6.61 19.68 25.01
CA ASP A 94 5.74 20.15 26.08
C ASP A 94 4.34 20.47 25.50
N ALA A 95 3.36 19.61 25.76
CA ALA A 95 1.95 19.86 25.47
C ALA A 95 1.11 19.34 26.64
N GLY A 96 0.34 20.25 27.23
CA GLY A 96 -0.43 20.02 28.46
C GLY A 96 -1.49 18.92 28.37
N PRO A 97 -2.14 18.60 29.50
CA PRO A 97 -2.87 17.36 29.70
C PRO A 97 -4.30 17.44 29.14
N GLU A 98 -4.49 17.66 27.84
CA GLU A 98 -5.83 17.62 27.23
C GLU A 98 -5.84 16.91 25.87
N ARG A 99 -6.29 15.64 25.89
CA ARG A 99 -6.73 14.79 24.76
C ARG A 99 -5.68 14.38 23.73
N GLN A 100 -4.67 13.64 24.16
CA GLN A 100 -3.98 12.72 23.26
C GLN A 100 -4.91 11.50 23.04
N SER A 101 -5.86 11.61 22.11
CA SER A 101 -6.64 10.46 21.66
C SER A 101 -5.70 9.35 21.20
N ASP A 102 -6.01 8.09 21.54
CA ASP A 102 -5.36 6.84 21.09
C ASP A 102 -5.44 6.61 19.57
N ILE A 103 -5.27 7.66 18.76
CA ILE A 103 -4.91 7.54 17.36
C ILE A 103 -3.45 7.11 17.40
N ALA A 104 -3.19 5.80 17.37
CA ALA A 104 -1.88 5.27 17.04
C ALA A 104 -1.29 6.12 15.91
N LYS A 105 -0.15 6.77 16.14
CA LYS A 105 0.51 7.62 15.13
C LYS A 105 0.56 6.78 13.85
N ARG A 106 -0.08 7.23 12.78
CA ARG A 106 -0.11 6.50 11.50
C ARG A 106 1.10 6.93 10.68
N GLY A 107 1.67 5.98 9.96
CA GLY A 107 2.77 6.22 9.05
C GLY A 107 2.39 5.79 7.64
N ALA A 108 3.23 6.23 6.71
CA ALA A 108 3.16 5.84 5.32
C ALA A 108 4.54 5.40 4.86
N TRP A 109 4.58 4.33 4.08
CA TRP A 109 5.80 3.75 3.57
C TRP A 109 5.60 3.28 2.15
N VAL A 110 6.59 3.51 1.30
CA VAL A 110 6.62 2.93 -0.05
C VAL A 110 7.61 1.78 -0.09
N THR A 111 7.41 0.85 -1.01
CA THR A 111 8.39 -0.20 -1.29
C THR A 111 9.76 0.40 -1.59
N ARG A 112 10.81 -0.38 -1.35
CA ARG A 112 12.19 -0.03 -1.65
C ARG A 112 12.92 -1.24 -2.21
N THR A 113 13.76 -1.02 -3.20
CA THR A 113 14.78 -1.96 -3.65
C THR A 113 16.16 -1.32 -3.53
N ALA A 114 17.17 -2.10 -3.15
CA ALA A 114 18.56 -1.66 -3.13
C ALA A 114 19.15 -1.55 -4.54
N GLU A 115 18.59 -2.32 -5.49
CA GLU A 115 18.99 -2.35 -6.89
C GLU A 115 17.80 -1.88 -7.73
N PRO A 116 17.73 -0.57 -8.05
CA PRO A 116 16.67 -0.03 -8.88
C PRO A 116 16.65 -0.69 -10.26
N ILE A 117 15.45 -0.95 -10.77
CA ILE A 117 15.27 -1.48 -12.10
C ILE A 117 15.62 -0.38 -13.11
N GLU A 118 16.62 -0.63 -13.95
CA GLU A 118 17.04 0.30 -15.00
C GLU A 118 15.88 0.58 -15.96
N ASP A 119 15.71 1.85 -16.33
CA ASP A 119 14.61 2.32 -17.20
C ASP A 119 13.19 1.94 -16.74
N ALA A 120 12.99 1.72 -15.43
CA ALA A 120 11.67 1.50 -14.87
C ALA A 120 10.73 2.67 -15.21
N PRO A 121 9.51 2.40 -15.69
CA PRO A 121 8.51 3.45 -15.92
C PRO A 121 8.19 4.21 -14.63
N THR A 122 7.83 5.49 -14.77
CA THR A 122 7.30 6.25 -13.64
C THR A 122 5.98 5.66 -13.18
N LEU A 123 5.93 5.25 -11.92
CA LEU A 123 4.73 4.81 -11.22
C LEU A 123 4.22 5.95 -10.33
N TYR A 124 2.92 6.01 -10.08
CA TYR A 124 2.28 7.10 -9.36
C TYR A 124 1.58 6.64 -8.08
N ILE A 125 1.85 7.36 -6.98
CA ILE A 125 1.05 7.29 -5.75
C ILE A 125 -0.32 7.93 -5.97
N ASP A 126 -0.36 8.99 -6.77
CA ASP A 126 -1.58 9.66 -7.19
C ASP A 126 -1.38 10.28 -8.59
N LYS A 127 -2.16 9.80 -9.56
CA LYS A 127 -2.10 10.27 -10.94
C LYS A 127 -2.73 11.66 -11.14
N ALA A 128 -3.71 12.05 -10.30
CA ALA A 128 -4.38 13.34 -10.41
C ALA A 128 -3.43 14.49 -10.01
N THR A 129 -2.62 14.28 -8.97
CA THR A 129 -1.61 15.24 -8.52
C THR A 129 -0.23 14.96 -9.10
N GLN A 130 -0.11 14.02 -10.03
CA GLN A 130 1.16 13.56 -10.63
C GLN A 130 2.24 13.22 -9.60
N THR A 131 1.81 12.70 -8.45
CA THR A 131 2.68 12.38 -7.34
C THR A 131 3.29 11.00 -7.59
N ALA A 132 4.56 11.00 -7.99
CA ALA A 132 5.28 9.79 -8.35
C ALA A 132 5.77 9.01 -7.13
N PHE A 133 5.90 7.70 -7.29
CA PHE A 133 6.76 6.90 -6.43
C PHE A 133 8.24 7.29 -6.66
N PRO A 134 9.10 7.18 -5.63
CA PRO A 134 10.55 7.20 -5.82
C PRO A 134 10.99 6.12 -6.83
N GLN A 135 12.07 6.37 -7.57
CA GLN A 135 12.57 5.44 -8.60
C GLN A 135 12.94 4.07 -8.01
N ASP A 136 13.50 4.07 -6.79
CA ASP A 136 13.89 2.87 -6.06
C ASP A 136 12.70 2.15 -5.39
N ALA A 137 11.46 2.56 -5.64
CA ALA A 137 10.27 1.89 -5.11
C ALA A 137 9.70 0.81 -6.05
N ALA A 138 10.11 0.82 -7.33
CA ALA A 138 9.65 -0.16 -8.30
C ALA A 138 10.20 -1.56 -8.00
N LEU A 139 9.31 -2.54 -7.92
CA LEU A 139 9.62 -3.95 -7.73
C LEU A 139 9.14 -4.77 -8.94
N PRO A 140 9.78 -5.92 -9.25
CA PRO A 140 9.19 -6.91 -10.14
C PRO A 140 7.80 -7.31 -9.64
N ILE A 141 6.83 -7.53 -10.55
CA ILE A 141 5.46 -7.84 -10.17
C ILE A 141 5.35 -9.11 -9.30
N ALA A 142 6.27 -10.05 -9.44
CA ALA A 142 6.36 -11.23 -8.59
C ALA A 142 6.59 -10.89 -7.11
N LEU A 143 7.42 -9.89 -6.80
CA LEU A 143 7.64 -9.42 -5.43
C LEU A 143 6.41 -8.65 -4.89
N VAL A 144 5.74 -7.88 -5.76
CA VAL A 144 4.45 -7.24 -5.41
C VAL A 144 3.41 -8.29 -5.02
N ARG A 145 3.29 -9.36 -5.80
CA ARG A 145 2.42 -10.51 -5.51
C ARG A 145 2.76 -11.13 -4.17
N GLN A 146 4.03 -11.44 -3.91
CA GLN A 146 4.47 -12.01 -2.63
C GLN A 146 4.14 -11.10 -1.44
N ALA A 147 4.37 -9.79 -1.57
CA ALA A 147 4.02 -8.83 -0.53
C ALA A 147 2.50 -8.81 -0.25
N LEU A 148 1.66 -8.82 -1.27
CA LEU A 148 0.21 -8.85 -1.09
C LEU A 148 -0.30 -10.17 -0.51
N LEU A 149 0.32 -11.30 -0.84
CA LEU A 149 0.01 -12.60 -0.20
C LEU A 149 0.41 -12.59 1.27
N GLU A 150 1.59 -12.08 1.62
CA GLU A 150 1.99 -11.96 3.02
C GLU A 150 1.04 -11.04 3.80
N PHE A 151 0.62 -9.92 3.21
CA PHE A 151 -0.42 -9.07 3.81
C PHE A 151 -1.74 -9.81 3.98
N GLN A 152 -2.13 -10.62 2.99
CA GLN A 152 -3.33 -11.44 3.07
C GLN A 152 -3.26 -12.46 4.21
N GLU A 153 -2.09 -13.00 4.51
CA GLU A 153 -1.90 -13.95 5.61
C GLU A 153 -1.81 -13.28 6.98
N THR A 154 -1.18 -12.11 7.05
CA THR A 154 -0.78 -11.50 8.33
C THR A 154 -1.63 -10.30 8.74
N GLY A 155 -2.23 -9.60 7.78
CA GLY A 155 -2.87 -8.30 7.98
C GLY A 155 -1.90 -7.18 8.36
N GLN A 156 -0.59 -7.41 8.23
CA GLN A 156 0.48 -6.50 8.64
C GLN A 156 1.32 -6.06 7.45
N ARG A 157 2.06 -4.95 7.59
CA ARG A 157 2.98 -4.50 6.54
C ARG A 157 3.95 -5.65 6.19
N PRO A 158 4.01 -6.09 4.92
CA PRO A 158 4.83 -7.24 4.50
C PRO A 158 6.30 -7.06 4.86
N THR A 159 6.96 -8.17 5.17
CA THR A 159 8.38 -8.23 5.54
C THR A 159 9.24 -8.84 4.44
N CYS A 160 8.64 -9.48 3.44
CA CYS A 160 9.35 -9.99 2.25
C CYS A 160 9.88 -8.92 1.30
N VAL A 161 9.58 -7.64 1.54
CA VAL A 161 10.08 -6.48 0.80
C VAL A 161 10.56 -5.39 1.75
N ASP A 162 11.52 -4.60 1.31
CA ASP A 162 11.98 -3.43 2.06
C ASP A 162 11.03 -2.25 1.88
N TRP A 163 11.05 -1.37 2.89
CA TRP A 163 10.19 -0.18 2.96
C TRP A 163 11.01 1.06 3.28
N GLN A 164 10.61 2.19 2.71
CA GLN A 164 11.09 3.51 3.10
C GLN A 164 9.93 4.40 3.52
N GLN A 165 10.15 5.21 4.55
CA GLN A 165 9.12 6.11 5.07
C GLN A 165 8.86 7.25 4.08
N THR A 166 7.60 7.63 3.97
CA THR A 166 7.18 8.79 3.17
C THR A 166 6.18 9.64 3.94
N HIS A 167 6.14 10.93 3.61
CA HIS A 167 5.12 11.87 4.08
C HIS A 167 4.01 12.08 3.04
N VAL A 168 4.10 11.40 1.90
CA VAL A 168 3.21 11.51 0.75
C VAL A 168 2.18 10.38 0.81
N VAL A 169 0.89 10.74 0.89
CA VAL A 169 -0.27 9.81 0.98
C VAL A 169 -1.41 10.22 0.07
#